data_AF-A0A913WR22-F1
#
_entry.id   AF-A0A913WR22-F1
#
_cell.length_a   1.000
_cell.length_b   1.000
_cell.length_c   1.000
_cell.angle_alpha   90.00
_cell.angle_beta   90.00
_cell.angle_gamma   90.00
#
_symmetry.space_group_name_H-M   'P 1'
#
loop_
_entity.id
_entity.type
_entity.pdbx_description
1 polymer ?
#
loop_
_entity_poly.entity_id
_entity_poly.type
_entity_poly.pdbx_seq_one_letter_code
_entity_poly.pdbx_strand_id
1 'polypeptide(L)'
;MKPKLSFKARFTNLGAAGRLGPTSIGSQYNGQDHQGQVTLSSGIQIWTVPFTGSYRIEAVGASGGYDSYANSQSYRGRGARMIGTFALRKGDRIKILVGQEGGINTKSISSGGGGGSFVVKYDNTPLIVAGGGAGIENAKNHHSSSDGSVSMSGNPGHGGSQWAGGINGNGATKADSGYSGGGGGGFYSSGRSSKTFGGSFGDGGEGGKGFLQGGVGGRSSRYDVPGGFGGGGGPYGWGGGAGGGGGYSGGASGDDTVDSSGGAGGSYNSGSDQSNTCCYNSQGHGYVIISIV
;
A
#
# COMPACT_ATOMS: atom_id res chain seq x y z
N MET A 1 -2.75 43.09 8.36
CA MET A 1 -2.82 41.62 8.35
C MET A 1 -1.68 41.10 7.47
N LYS A 2 -0.82 40.21 7.96
CA LYS A 2 0.13 39.50 7.09
C LYS A 2 -0.67 38.50 6.24
N PRO A 3 -0.45 38.42 4.92
CA PRO A 3 -1.18 37.46 4.08
C PRO A 3 -0.94 36.05 4.60
N LYS A 4 -2.02 35.28 4.79
CA LYS A 4 -1.94 33.87 5.16
C LYS A 4 -1.28 33.14 4.01
N LEU A 5 -0.14 32.49 4.27
CA LEU A 5 0.51 31.64 3.29
C LEU A 5 -0.45 30.50 2.95
N SER A 6 -0.83 30.40 1.67
CA SER A 6 -1.65 29.31 1.16
C SER A 6 -0.77 28.39 0.33
N PHE A 7 -0.72 27.12 0.71
CA PHE A 7 -0.05 26.07 -0.06
C PHE A 7 -0.82 24.76 0.13
N LYS A 8 -1.15 24.09 -0.98
CA LYS A 8 -1.77 22.76 -1.02
C LYS A 8 -1.25 21.96 -2.21
N ALA A 9 -0.65 20.81 -1.92
CA ALA A 9 -0.19 19.84 -2.91
C ALA A 9 -0.96 18.53 -2.80
N ARG A 10 -1.40 17.98 -3.94
CA ARG A 10 -2.02 16.65 -4.05
C ARG A 10 -1.13 15.74 -4.89
N PHE A 11 -0.49 14.79 -4.23
CA PHE A 11 0.29 13.74 -4.86
C PHE A 11 -0.60 12.53 -5.17
N THR A 12 -0.43 11.97 -6.35
CA THR A 12 -1.23 10.87 -6.89
C THR A 12 -0.28 9.79 -7.44
N ASN A 13 -0.85 8.71 -7.97
CA ASN A 13 -0.12 7.67 -8.71
C ASN A 13 0.47 8.15 -10.05
N LEU A 14 0.32 9.43 -10.42
CA LEU A 14 0.80 9.99 -11.70
C LEU A 14 0.30 9.22 -12.94
N GLY A 15 -0.88 8.61 -12.85
CA GLY A 15 -1.47 7.80 -13.93
C GLY A 15 -0.93 6.37 -14.03
N ALA A 16 -0.01 5.96 -13.16
CA ALA A 16 0.51 4.59 -13.16
C ALA A 16 -0.39 3.61 -12.37
N ALA A 17 -0.43 2.36 -12.80
CA ALA A 17 -1.18 1.29 -12.16
C ALA A 17 -0.39 -0.03 -12.17
N GLY A 18 -0.80 -0.99 -11.34
CA GLY A 18 -0.14 -2.28 -11.19
C GLY A 18 1.01 -2.25 -10.19
N ARG A 19 2.05 -3.05 -10.42
CA ARG A 19 3.13 -3.27 -9.44
C ARG A 19 4.26 -2.25 -9.43
N LEU A 20 4.49 -1.59 -10.57
CA LEU A 20 5.57 -0.61 -10.73
C LEU A 20 5.02 0.79 -10.49
N GLY A 21 5.82 1.63 -9.86
CA GLY A 21 5.47 3.04 -9.71
C GLY A 21 5.62 3.82 -11.02
N PRO A 22 5.20 5.09 -11.04
CA PRO A 22 5.26 5.93 -12.23
C PRO A 22 6.70 6.13 -12.74
N THR A 23 6.82 6.36 -14.05
CA THR A 23 8.10 6.63 -14.73
C THR A 23 8.23 8.07 -15.18
N SER A 24 7.16 8.85 -15.14
CA SER A 24 7.17 10.28 -15.48
C SER A 24 6.11 11.05 -14.69
N ILE A 25 6.34 12.36 -14.50
CA ILE A 25 5.35 13.27 -13.88
C ILE A 25 4.31 13.74 -14.92
N GLY A 26 4.72 13.85 -16.18
CA GLY A 26 3.88 14.36 -17.27
C GLY A 26 3.33 15.75 -16.96
N SER A 27 2.07 15.97 -17.30
CA SER A 27 1.32 17.22 -17.05
C SER A 27 0.48 17.20 -15.76
N GLN A 28 0.56 16.13 -14.96
CA GLN A 28 -0.35 15.88 -13.82
C GLN A 28 -0.33 17.00 -12.77
N TYR A 29 0.80 17.73 -12.64
CA TYR A 29 0.98 18.82 -11.67
C TYR A 29 0.98 20.22 -12.28
N ASN A 30 0.64 20.36 -13.56
CA ASN A 30 0.51 21.69 -14.17
C ASN A 30 -0.60 22.50 -13.48
N GLY A 31 -0.30 23.75 -13.15
CA GLY A 31 -1.20 24.67 -12.46
C GLY A 31 -1.39 24.40 -10.96
N GLN A 32 -0.69 23.42 -10.39
CA GLN A 32 -0.74 23.14 -8.95
C GLN A 32 0.39 23.84 -8.19
N ASP A 33 0.20 24.09 -6.89
CA ASP A 33 1.17 24.83 -6.04
C ASP A 33 2.58 24.21 -6.00
N HIS A 34 2.69 22.93 -6.33
CA HIS A 34 3.93 22.16 -6.34
C HIS A 34 4.44 21.85 -7.75
N GLN A 35 3.92 22.52 -8.79
CA GLN A 35 4.47 22.45 -10.15
C GLN A 35 5.96 22.79 -10.13
N GLY A 36 6.77 21.94 -10.77
CA GLY A 36 8.23 22.13 -10.84
C GLY A 36 8.98 21.87 -9.52
N GLN A 37 8.30 21.47 -8.44
CA GLN A 37 8.91 21.17 -7.13
C GLN A 37 9.12 19.67 -6.87
N VAL A 38 8.77 18.83 -7.84
CA VAL A 38 8.80 17.37 -7.72
C VAL A 38 9.74 16.77 -8.75
N THR A 39 10.58 15.86 -8.30
CA THR A 39 11.37 14.96 -9.16
C THR A 39 10.95 13.51 -8.90
N LEU A 40 11.30 12.59 -9.79
CA LEU A 40 10.90 11.19 -9.68
C LEU A 40 12.12 10.28 -9.62
N SER A 41 12.09 9.30 -8.72
CA SER A 41 13.15 8.28 -8.58
C SER A 41 12.48 6.93 -8.34
N SER A 42 12.54 6.04 -9.33
CA SER A 42 11.99 4.67 -9.23
C SER A 42 10.53 4.62 -8.75
N GLY A 43 9.68 5.49 -9.28
CA GLY A 43 8.26 5.61 -8.87
C GLY A 43 8.00 6.42 -7.60
N ILE A 44 9.05 6.77 -6.84
CA ILE A 44 8.95 7.61 -5.65
C ILE A 44 9.12 9.07 -6.04
N GLN A 45 8.16 9.89 -5.64
CA GLN A 45 8.15 11.33 -5.88
C GLN A 45 8.94 12.04 -4.79
N ILE A 46 9.90 12.89 -5.18
CA ILE A 46 10.74 13.66 -4.27
C ILE A 46 10.29 15.12 -4.36
N TRP A 47 9.59 15.58 -3.32
CA TRP A 47 9.11 16.96 -3.21
C TRP A 47 10.05 17.78 -2.32
N THR A 48 10.34 19.02 -2.72
CA THR A 48 11.12 19.97 -1.92
C THR A 48 10.20 20.99 -1.27
N VAL A 49 10.24 21.10 0.05
CA VAL A 49 9.38 21.98 0.83
C VAL A 49 9.66 23.45 0.48
N PRO A 50 8.66 24.22 0.01
CA PRO A 50 8.89 25.60 -0.47
C PRO A 50 8.98 26.63 0.66
N PHE A 51 8.37 26.35 1.82
CA PHE A 51 8.25 27.28 2.93
C PHE A 51 8.47 26.57 4.28
N THR A 52 9.13 27.23 5.22
CA THR A 52 9.19 26.71 6.60
C THR A 52 7.85 26.93 7.28
N GLY A 53 7.28 25.90 7.89
CA GLY A 53 6.00 26.00 8.59
C GLY A 53 5.46 24.66 9.07
N SER A 54 4.26 24.72 9.64
CA SER A 54 3.49 23.53 10.00
C SER A 54 2.70 23.05 8.79
N TYR A 55 2.80 21.76 8.50
CA TYR A 55 2.13 21.11 7.39
C TYR A 55 1.22 20.02 7.89
N ARG A 56 -0.04 20.10 7.50
CA ARG A 56 -0.99 19.02 7.68
C ARG A 56 -0.88 18.06 6.49
N ILE A 57 -0.56 16.82 6.79
CA ILE A 57 -0.35 15.75 5.81
C ILE A 57 -1.45 14.72 5.97
N GLU A 58 -2.13 14.41 4.87
CA GLU A 58 -3.10 13.33 4.76
C GLU A 58 -2.57 12.29 3.78
N ALA A 59 -2.39 11.04 4.24
CA ALA A 59 -1.99 9.92 3.41
C ALA A 59 -3.12 8.88 3.36
N VAL A 60 -3.40 8.36 2.17
CA VAL A 60 -4.44 7.35 1.94
C VAL A 60 -3.83 6.17 1.21
N GLY A 61 -3.95 4.96 1.77
CA GLY A 61 -3.53 3.72 1.14
C GLY A 61 -4.49 3.28 0.02
N ALA A 62 -4.02 2.44 -0.90
CA ALA A 62 -4.86 1.91 -1.97
C ALA A 62 -5.78 0.77 -1.49
N SER A 63 -6.88 0.53 -2.20
CA SER A 63 -7.64 -0.70 -2.03
C SER A 63 -6.89 -1.91 -2.62
N GLY A 64 -7.18 -3.10 -2.09
CA GLY A 64 -6.81 -4.34 -2.73
C GLY A 64 -7.58 -4.58 -4.03
N GLY A 65 -7.14 -5.63 -4.72
CA GLY A 65 -7.84 -6.17 -5.87
C GLY A 65 -9.06 -7.00 -5.46
N TYR A 66 -9.75 -7.50 -6.47
CA TYR A 66 -10.86 -8.43 -6.34
C TYR A 66 -10.83 -9.40 -7.52
N ASP A 67 -11.66 -10.45 -7.45
CA ASP A 67 -11.74 -11.45 -8.49
C ASP A 67 -13.11 -11.49 -9.19
N SER A 68 -13.27 -12.40 -10.15
CA SER A 68 -14.46 -12.50 -11.00
C SER A 68 -15.70 -13.03 -10.28
N TYR A 69 -15.62 -13.37 -8.99
CA TYR A 69 -16.76 -13.90 -8.26
C TYR A 69 -17.77 -12.81 -7.91
N ALA A 70 -19.04 -13.20 -7.76
CA ALA A 70 -20.12 -12.27 -7.47
C ALA A 70 -19.86 -11.52 -6.17
N ASN A 71 -20.10 -10.20 -6.18
CA ASN A 71 -19.91 -9.29 -5.05
C ASN A 71 -18.47 -9.09 -4.54
N SER A 72 -17.47 -9.80 -5.09
CA SER A 72 -16.05 -9.64 -4.71
C SER A 72 -15.58 -8.17 -4.76
N GLN A 73 -16.06 -7.38 -5.73
CA GLN A 73 -15.76 -5.95 -5.81
C GLN A 73 -16.14 -5.19 -4.53
N SER A 74 -17.24 -5.55 -3.87
CA SER A 74 -17.72 -4.92 -2.63
C SER A 74 -17.03 -5.43 -1.36
N TYR A 75 -16.34 -6.57 -1.43
CA TYR A 75 -15.67 -7.22 -0.30
C TYR A 75 -14.15 -7.07 -0.30
N ARG A 76 -13.60 -6.36 -1.29
CA ARG A 76 -12.15 -6.09 -1.38
C ARG A 76 -11.63 -5.39 -0.14
N GLY A 77 -10.35 -5.59 0.15
CA GLY A 77 -9.68 -4.84 1.21
C GLY A 77 -9.63 -3.35 0.91
N ARG A 78 -10.00 -2.51 1.88
CA ARG A 78 -9.99 -1.05 1.74
C ARG A 78 -8.70 -0.45 2.28
N GLY A 79 -8.24 0.68 1.75
CA GLY A 79 -7.05 1.38 2.27
C GLY A 79 -7.33 2.20 3.53
N ALA A 80 -6.32 2.40 4.38
CA ALA A 80 -6.41 3.30 5.54
C ALA A 80 -6.24 4.78 5.14
N ARG A 81 -6.69 5.69 6.01
CA ARG A 81 -6.41 7.13 5.95
C ARG A 81 -5.73 7.57 7.22
N MET A 82 -4.59 8.25 7.07
CA MET A 82 -3.78 8.76 8.17
C MET A 82 -3.60 10.26 8.00
N ILE A 83 -3.73 11.00 9.10
CA ILE A 83 -3.53 12.45 9.11
C ILE A 83 -2.65 12.83 10.29
N GLY A 84 -1.67 13.70 10.06
CA GLY A 84 -0.97 14.39 11.15
C GLY A 84 -0.44 15.75 10.72
N THR A 85 -0.05 16.56 11.70
CA THR A 85 0.63 17.84 11.51
C THR A 85 2.13 17.69 11.81
N PHE A 86 2.96 18.27 10.95
CA PHE A 86 4.42 18.15 10.98
C PHE A 86 5.08 19.51 10.77
N ALA A 87 6.11 19.83 11.54
CA ALA A 87 6.97 20.98 11.28
C ALA A 87 7.97 20.62 10.17
N LEU A 88 7.91 21.30 9.04
CA LEU A 88 8.85 21.14 7.91
C LEU A 88 9.58 22.45 7.66
N ARG A 89 10.84 22.36 7.21
CA ARG A 89 11.68 23.50 6.88
C ARG A 89 11.77 23.65 5.36
N LYS A 90 11.83 24.89 4.89
CA LYS A 90 12.13 25.19 3.49
C LYS A 90 13.40 24.46 3.08
N GLY A 91 13.35 23.77 1.94
CA GLY A 91 14.46 22.98 1.41
C GLY A 91 14.50 21.53 1.90
N ASP A 92 13.70 21.14 2.89
CA ASP A 92 13.54 19.74 3.26
C ASP A 92 13.06 18.94 2.04
N ARG A 93 13.67 17.77 1.82
CA ARG A 93 13.28 16.83 0.76
C ARG A 93 12.44 15.71 1.36
N ILE A 94 11.27 15.47 0.77
CA ILE A 94 10.29 14.49 1.23
C ILE A 94 10.06 13.46 0.11
N LYS A 95 10.25 12.18 0.44
CA LYS A 95 9.90 11.03 -0.39
C LYS A 95 8.42 10.72 -0.22
N ILE A 96 7.71 10.65 -1.34
CA ILE A 96 6.28 10.37 -1.41
C ILE A 96 6.08 9.18 -2.34
N LEU A 97 5.60 8.09 -1.78
CA LEU A 97 5.16 6.91 -2.54
C LEU A 97 3.65 6.85 -2.42
N VAL A 98 2.95 6.86 -3.55
CA VAL A 98 1.49 6.73 -3.58
C VAL A 98 1.12 5.29 -3.93
N GLY A 99 0.37 4.64 -3.05
CA GLY A 99 -0.04 3.25 -3.24
C GLY A 99 -0.93 3.07 -4.47
N GLN A 100 -0.74 1.98 -5.21
CA GLN A 100 -1.56 1.59 -6.35
C GLN A 100 -2.52 0.45 -5.97
N GLU A 101 -3.62 0.35 -6.71
CA GLU A 101 -4.66 -0.66 -6.47
C GLU A 101 -4.11 -2.05 -6.74
N GLY A 102 -4.53 -3.03 -5.95
CA GLY A 102 -4.19 -4.43 -6.20
C GLY A 102 -4.78 -4.93 -7.52
N GLY A 103 -4.10 -5.87 -8.17
CA GLY A 103 -4.51 -6.43 -9.45
C GLY A 103 -5.88 -7.11 -9.37
N ILE A 104 -6.74 -6.77 -10.33
CA ILE A 104 -8.09 -7.31 -10.47
C ILE A 104 -8.04 -8.56 -11.35
N ASN A 105 -8.55 -9.68 -10.84
CA ASN A 105 -8.57 -10.93 -11.58
C ASN A 105 -9.91 -11.12 -12.28
N THR A 106 -9.94 -10.92 -13.60
CA THR A 106 -11.15 -11.12 -14.41
C THR A 106 -11.23 -12.50 -15.05
N LYS A 107 -10.20 -13.34 -14.88
CA LYS A 107 -10.08 -14.67 -15.49
C LYS A 107 -10.33 -15.82 -14.52
N SER A 108 -10.08 -15.60 -13.23
CA SER A 108 -10.22 -16.60 -12.17
C SER A 108 -10.40 -15.92 -10.81
N ILE A 109 -10.20 -16.69 -9.74
CA ILE A 109 -10.30 -16.27 -8.34
C ILE A 109 -8.92 -15.91 -7.75
N SER A 110 -8.93 -15.18 -6.63
CA SER A 110 -7.74 -14.63 -5.97
C SER A 110 -7.17 -13.37 -6.65
N SER A 111 -6.71 -12.41 -5.84
CA SER A 111 -6.35 -11.06 -6.29
C SER A 111 -5.20 -10.44 -5.49
N GLY A 112 -4.57 -9.41 -6.05
CA GLY A 112 -3.41 -8.75 -5.45
C GLY A 112 -3.76 -7.81 -4.29
N GLY A 113 -2.83 -7.66 -3.36
CA GLY A 113 -2.92 -6.65 -2.30
C GLY A 113 -2.69 -5.23 -2.83
N GLY A 114 -3.36 -4.25 -2.23
CA GLY A 114 -3.15 -2.83 -2.50
C GLY A 114 -1.88 -2.32 -1.84
N GLY A 115 -1.26 -1.30 -2.44
CA GLY A 115 -0.07 -0.67 -1.86
C GLY A 115 -0.38 0.35 -0.77
N GLY A 116 0.56 0.49 0.16
CA GLY A 116 0.56 1.58 1.13
C GLY A 116 1.02 2.90 0.50
N SER A 117 0.62 4.01 1.10
CA SER A 117 1.12 5.34 0.75
C SER A 117 2.05 5.85 1.84
N PHE A 118 3.24 6.33 1.45
CA PHE A 118 4.33 6.69 2.36
C PHE A 118 4.73 8.14 2.17
N VAL A 119 4.90 8.85 3.28
CA VAL A 119 5.52 10.18 3.33
C VAL A 119 6.68 10.11 4.31
N VAL A 120 7.89 10.29 3.79
CA VAL A 120 9.14 9.93 4.46
C VAL A 120 10.16 11.04 4.22
N LYS A 121 10.94 11.41 5.23
CA LYS A 121 12.07 12.32 5.02
C LYS A 121 13.12 11.68 4.10
N TYR A 122 13.97 12.51 3.50
CA TYR A 122 14.98 12.01 2.57
C TYR A 122 15.98 11.02 3.20
N ASP A 123 16.23 11.16 4.51
CA ASP A 123 17.07 10.28 5.33
C ASP A 123 16.40 8.95 5.74
N ASN A 124 15.22 8.65 5.18
CA ASN A 124 14.40 7.47 5.49
C ASN A 124 13.70 7.49 6.86
N THR A 125 13.56 8.64 7.51
CA THR A 125 12.69 8.75 8.69
C THR A 125 11.21 8.80 8.25
N PRO A 126 10.35 7.83 8.62
CA PRO A 126 8.93 7.88 8.27
C PRO A 126 8.24 9.04 9.01
N LEU A 127 7.42 9.82 8.30
CA LEU A 127 6.54 10.83 8.91
C LEU A 127 5.16 10.23 9.13
N ILE A 128 4.56 9.76 8.03
CA ILE A 128 3.23 9.18 8.00
C ILE A 128 3.12 8.13 6.89
N VAL A 129 2.47 7.02 7.18
CA VAL A 129 2.25 5.90 6.26
C VAL A 129 0.83 5.41 6.43
N ALA A 130 0.09 5.25 5.34
CA ALA A 130 -1.24 4.66 5.34
C ALA A 130 -1.19 3.28 4.69
N GLY A 131 -1.65 2.25 5.41
CA GLY A 131 -1.69 0.87 4.95
C GLY A 131 -2.69 0.67 3.80
N GLY A 132 -2.31 -0.17 2.84
CA GLY A 132 -3.16 -0.64 1.75
C GLY A 132 -4.04 -1.82 2.15
N GLY A 133 -5.15 -2.00 1.44
CA GLY A 133 -6.05 -3.14 1.63
C GLY A 133 -5.49 -4.46 1.09
N ALA A 134 -5.97 -5.58 1.60
CA ALA A 134 -5.60 -6.91 1.12
C ALA A 134 -6.36 -7.29 -0.17
N GLY A 135 -5.77 -8.21 -0.93
CA GLY A 135 -6.51 -8.96 -1.94
C GLY A 135 -7.40 -10.03 -1.29
N ILE A 136 -8.35 -10.53 -2.07
CA ILE A 136 -9.33 -11.56 -1.66
C ILE A 136 -9.34 -12.73 -2.63
N GLU A 137 -9.77 -13.90 -2.15
CA GLU A 137 -10.10 -15.09 -2.94
C GLU A 137 -11.55 -15.51 -2.64
N ASN A 138 -12.42 -15.37 -3.65
CA ASN A 138 -13.80 -15.87 -3.62
C ASN A 138 -14.53 -15.49 -2.30
N ALA A 139 -14.39 -14.22 -1.90
CA ALA A 139 -14.92 -13.73 -0.64
C ALA A 139 -16.45 -13.79 -0.66
N LYS A 140 -17.05 -14.37 0.38
CA LYS A 140 -18.50 -14.45 0.55
C LYS A 140 -19.06 -13.28 1.34
N ASN A 141 -18.21 -12.65 2.15
CA ASN A 141 -18.52 -11.49 2.96
C ASN A 141 -17.31 -10.54 3.01
N HIS A 142 -17.55 -9.31 3.47
CA HIS A 142 -16.47 -8.38 3.78
C HIS A 142 -15.76 -8.79 5.08
N HIS A 143 -14.43 -8.87 5.04
CA HIS A 143 -13.60 -9.21 6.20
C HIS A 143 -12.79 -8.02 6.66
N SER A 144 -12.94 -7.61 7.93
CA SER A 144 -12.28 -6.41 8.47
C SER A 144 -10.75 -6.53 8.49
N SER A 145 -10.19 -7.74 8.57
CA SER A 145 -8.75 -8.00 8.46
C SER A 145 -8.17 -7.60 7.09
N SER A 146 -9.01 -7.58 6.05
CA SER A 146 -8.64 -7.13 4.71
C SER A 146 -8.54 -5.60 4.59
N ASP A 147 -9.00 -4.84 5.57
CA ASP A 147 -8.94 -3.38 5.55
C ASP A 147 -7.68 -2.82 6.23
N GLY A 148 -7.07 -1.82 5.60
CA GLY A 148 -5.89 -1.12 6.10
C GLY A 148 -6.02 -0.71 7.56
N SER A 149 -5.04 -1.09 8.36
CA SER A 149 -5.02 -0.86 9.80
C SER A 149 -4.53 0.53 10.13
N VAL A 150 -5.12 1.19 11.13
CA VAL A 150 -4.54 2.40 11.73
C VAL A 150 -3.40 2.09 12.71
N SER A 151 -3.26 0.81 13.11
CA SER A 151 -2.17 0.36 13.96
C SER A 151 -0.87 0.16 13.17
N MET A 152 0.27 0.10 13.86
CA MET A 152 1.57 -0.17 13.23
C MET A 152 1.71 -1.58 12.67
N SER A 153 0.94 -2.54 13.16
CA SER A 153 1.02 -3.94 12.72
C SER A 153 0.17 -4.15 11.46
N GLY A 154 0.66 -5.02 10.58
CA GLY A 154 -0.17 -5.57 9.52
C GLY A 154 -1.23 -6.50 10.12
N ASN A 155 -2.39 -6.58 9.48
CA ASN A 155 -3.44 -7.48 9.90
C ASN A 155 -3.09 -8.94 9.54
N PRO A 156 -3.66 -9.93 10.25
CA PRO A 156 -3.62 -11.32 9.83
C PRO A 156 -4.48 -11.54 8.57
N GLY A 157 -4.28 -12.67 7.91
CA GLY A 157 -5.16 -13.13 6.82
C GLY A 157 -6.51 -13.62 7.34
N HIS A 158 -7.45 -13.87 6.43
CA HIS A 158 -8.73 -14.51 6.74
C HIS A 158 -8.89 -15.81 5.92
N GLY A 159 -9.69 -16.75 6.44
CA GLY A 159 -9.90 -18.06 5.82
C GLY A 159 -8.73 -19.01 6.08
N GLY A 160 -9.03 -20.30 6.28
CA GLY A 160 -8.03 -21.34 6.52
C GLY A 160 -7.01 -20.97 7.61
N SER A 161 -5.72 -21.11 7.28
CA SER A 161 -4.58 -20.73 8.13
C SER A 161 -4.42 -19.22 8.24
N GLN A 162 -4.71 -18.66 9.42
CA GLN A 162 -4.57 -17.23 9.67
C GLN A 162 -3.16 -16.87 10.13
N TRP A 163 -2.29 -16.55 9.17
CA TRP A 163 -0.95 -16.07 9.50
C TRP A 163 -0.96 -14.61 9.95
N ALA A 164 -0.02 -14.28 10.84
CA ALA A 164 0.17 -12.92 11.30
C ALA A 164 0.74 -12.02 10.19
N GLY A 165 0.30 -10.76 10.19
CA GLY A 165 0.96 -9.69 9.45
C GLY A 165 2.35 -9.38 10.01
N GLY A 166 3.07 -8.53 9.30
CA GLY A 166 4.33 -7.96 9.75
C GLY A 166 4.15 -7.04 10.96
N ILE A 167 5.24 -6.85 11.70
CA ILE A 167 5.31 -6.00 12.89
C ILE A 167 6.56 -5.13 12.86
N ASN A 168 6.56 -4.03 13.60
CA ASN A 168 7.70 -3.12 13.76
C ASN A 168 8.29 -2.65 12.41
N GLY A 169 7.42 -2.40 11.44
CA GLY A 169 7.80 -1.91 10.12
C GLY A 169 8.25 -3.00 9.14
N ASN A 170 8.14 -4.28 9.49
CA ASN A 170 8.56 -5.39 8.63
C ASN A 170 7.44 -5.90 7.72
N GLY A 171 7.81 -6.53 6.62
CA GLY A 171 6.88 -7.30 5.79
C GLY A 171 6.37 -8.56 6.50
N ALA A 172 5.25 -9.09 6.04
CA ALA A 172 4.74 -10.36 6.58
C ALA A 172 5.53 -11.54 6.02
N THR A 173 6.04 -12.40 6.90
CA THR A 173 6.99 -13.47 6.52
C THR A 173 6.43 -14.88 6.62
N LYS A 174 5.22 -15.04 7.18
CA LYS A 174 4.61 -16.34 7.46
C LYS A 174 3.65 -16.77 6.34
N ALA A 175 3.75 -18.04 5.98
CA ALA A 175 2.82 -18.82 5.19
C ALA A 175 3.16 -20.30 5.39
N ASP A 176 2.45 -21.22 4.75
CA ASP A 176 2.76 -22.63 4.71
C ASP A 176 3.36 -23.06 3.36
N SER A 177 3.34 -24.38 3.08
CA SER A 177 3.82 -24.94 1.81
C SER A 177 2.75 -25.00 0.71
N GLY A 178 1.53 -24.53 0.95
CA GLY A 178 0.43 -24.54 -0.02
C GLY A 178 0.56 -23.46 -1.11
N TYR A 179 -0.53 -23.20 -1.83
CA TYR A 179 -0.60 -22.17 -2.87
C TYR A 179 -0.91 -20.79 -2.29
N SER A 180 -0.24 -20.42 -1.19
CA SER A 180 -0.54 -19.21 -0.44
C SER A 180 0.01 -17.94 -1.10
N GLY A 181 -0.64 -16.81 -0.84
CA GLY A 181 -0.29 -15.53 -1.43
C GLY A 181 1.07 -15.00 -0.97
N GLY A 182 1.53 -13.95 -1.65
CA GLY A 182 2.66 -13.17 -1.19
C GLY A 182 2.27 -12.29 0.00
N GLY A 183 3.18 -12.18 0.98
CA GLY A 183 3.02 -11.24 2.08
C GLY A 183 3.18 -9.79 1.60
N GLY A 184 2.52 -8.86 2.28
CA GLY A 184 2.73 -7.43 2.07
C GLY A 184 4.14 -7.00 2.47
N GLY A 185 4.68 -6.02 1.77
CA GLY A 185 5.91 -5.31 2.13
C GLY A 185 5.68 -4.30 3.24
N GLY A 186 6.64 -4.20 4.16
CA GLY A 186 6.66 -3.17 5.20
C GLY A 186 7.53 -1.98 4.81
N PHE A 187 7.88 -1.16 5.78
CA PHE A 187 8.83 -0.07 5.62
C PHE A 187 10.26 -0.61 5.43
N TYR A 188 10.69 -1.51 6.32
CA TYR A 188 12.08 -2.00 6.41
C TYR A 188 12.36 -3.23 5.56
N SER A 189 11.37 -4.09 5.33
CA SER A 189 11.59 -5.38 4.67
C SER A 189 10.44 -5.77 3.75
N SER A 190 10.77 -6.63 2.78
CA SER A 190 9.82 -7.20 1.84
C SER A 190 8.99 -8.30 2.51
N GLY A 191 7.79 -8.56 1.99
CA GLY A 191 6.98 -9.70 2.40
C GLY A 191 7.52 -11.04 1.86
N ARG A 192 7.03 -12.14 2.43
CA ARG A 192 7.35 -13.51 2.00
C ARG A 192 6.94 -13.71 0.55
N SER A 193 7.86 -14.31 -0.20
CA SER A 193 7.63 -14.80 -1.56
C SER A 193 7.59 -16.32 -1.55
N SER A 194 6.88 -16.92 -2.49
CA SER A 194 6.95 -18.36 -2.78
C SER A 194 8.27 -18.76 -3.44
N LYS A 195 8.54 -20.07 -3.53
CA LYS A 195 9.73 -20.63 -4.21
C LYS A 195 9.82 -20.21 -5.67
N THR A 196 8.69 -20.11 -6.37
CA THR A 196 8.60 -19.64 -7.77
C THR A 196 9.26 -18.27 -7.97
N PHE A 197 9.26 -17.44 -6.92
CA PHE A 197 9.83 -16.10 -6.93
C PHE A 197 11.09 -15.95 -6.07
N GLY A 198 11.79 -17.06 -5.82
CA GLY A 198 13.06 -17.07 -5.08
C GLY A 198 12.91 -16.99 -3.55
N GLY A 199 11.71 -17.23 -3.03
CA GLY A 199 11.47 -17.38 -1.60
C GLY A 199 11.84 -18.78 -1.08
N SER A 200 11.74 -18.94 0.24
CA SER A 200 12.26 -20.13 0.94
C SER A 200 11.32 -21.34 0.95
N PHE A 201 10.00 -21.14 0.88
CA PHE A 201 9.02 -22.23 1.02
C PHE A 201 7.69 -21.95 0.32
N GLY A 202 6.97 -23.04 0.02
CA GLY A 202 5.66 -23.06 -0.64
C GLY A 202 5.66 -22.59 -2.09
N ASP A 203 4.55 -22.85 -2.77
CA ASP A 203 4.22 -22.24 -4.05
C ASP A 203 3.35 -21.00 -3.80
N GLY A 204 2.90 -20.32 -4.85
CA GLY A 204 2.04 -19.13 -4.71
C GLY A 204 2.64 -17.83 -5.21
N GLY A 205 2.26 -16.71 -4.58
CA GLY A 205 2.58 -15.35 -5.02
C GLY A 205 3.94 -14.81 -4.56
N GLU A 206 4.41 -13.74 -5.21
CA GLU A 206 5.58 -12.98 -4.77
C GLU A 206 5.18 -11.99 -3.68
N GLY A 207 6.03 -11.83 -2.67
CA GLY A 207 5.84 -10.82 -1.63
C GLY A 207 6.09 -9.41 -2.17
N GLY A 208 5.31 -8.46 -1.68
CA GLY A 208 5.53 -7.04 -1.98
C GLY A 208 6.88 -6.57 -1.45
N LYS A 209 7.61 -5.78 -2.22
CA LYS A 209 8.84 -5.15 -1.76
C LYS A 209 8.51 -4.03 -0.79
N GLY A 210 9.28 -3.93 0.29
CA GLY A 210 9.10 -2.86 1.27
C GLY A 210 9.51 -1.49 0.73
N PHE A 211 9.18 -0.42 1.44
CA PHE A 211 9.50 0.95 1.03
C PHE A 211 10.99 1.15 0.73
N LEU A 212 11.87 0.68 1.64
CA LEU A 212 13.32 0.77 1.45
C LEU A 212 13.85 -0.13 0.33
N GLN A 213 13.05 -1.07 -0.16
CA GLN A 213 13.34 -1.89 -1.35
C GLN A 213 12.64 -1.38 -2.62
N GLY A 214 12.14 -0.14 -2.58
CA GLY A 214 11.51 0.54 -3.72
C GLY A 214 10.00 0.31 -3.86
N GLY A 215 9.35 -0.40 -2.92
CA GLY A 215 7.89 -0.51 -2.86
C GLY A 215 7.22 -1.27 -4.01
N VAL A 216 7.98 -1.98 -4.85
CA VAL A 216 7.44 -2.75 -5.98
C VAL A 216 6.43 -3.80 -5.50
N GLY A 217 5.27 -3.86 -6.14
CA GLY A 217 4.25 -4.89 -5.86
C GLY A 217 4.71 -6.30 -6.28
N GLY A 218 4.20 -7.32 -5.60
CA GLY A 218 4.49 -8.72 -5.89
C GLY A 218 3.81 -9.21 -7.17
N ARG A 219 4.50 -10.06 -7.94
CA ARG A 219 3.91 -10.78 -9.08
C ARG A 219 2.96 -11.89 -8.61
N SER A 220 1.97 -12.17 -9.47
CA SER A 220 1.13 -13.36 -9.36
C SER A 220 1.81 -14.57 -10.03
N SER A 221 1.52 -15.78 -9.58
CA SER A 221 1.97 -17.00 -10.26
C SER A 221 1.21 -17.27 -11.56
N ARG A 222 -0.06 -16.87 -11.63
CA ARG A 222 -0.97 -17.10 -12.76
C ARG A 222 -1.71 -15.80 -13.14
N TYR A 223 -2.05 -15.68 -14.43
CA TYR A 223 -2.91 -14.64 -15.02
C TYR A 223 -2.51 -13.16 -14.89
N ASP A 224 -1.30 -12.86 -14.40
CA ASP A 224 -0.74 -11.50 -14.33
C ASP A 224 -1.61 -10.51 -13.53
N VAL A 225 -1.98 -10.91 -12.31
CA VAL A 225 -2.78 -10.14 -11.34
C VAL A 225 -1.91 -9.68 -10.15
N PRO A 226 -0.93 -8.77 -10.35
CA PRO A 226 0.06 -8.46 -9.33
C PRO A 226 -0.52 -7.66 -8.16
N GLY A 227 0.22 -7.59 -7.06
CA GLY A 227 0.00 -6.60 -6.02
C GLY A 227 0.34 -5.18 -6.50
N GLY A 228 -0.27 -4.19 -5.86
CA GLY A 228 -0.06 -2.77 -6.15
C GLY A 228 1.30 -2.25 -5.69
N PHE A 229 1.87 -1.31 -6.44
CA PHE A 229 2.99 -0.48 -6.00
C PHE A 229 2.70 0.16 -4.63
N GLY A 230 3.68 0.20 -3.75
CA GLY A 230 3.51 0.44 -2.31
C GLY A 230 3.55 -0.84 -1.48
N GLY A 231 4.09 -1.93 -2.06
CA GLY A 231 4.36 -3.18 -1.35
C GLY A 231 3.17 -4.15 -1.24
N GLY A 232 2.17 -4.06 -2.11
CA GLY A 232 1.13 -5.09 -2.17
C GLY A 232 1.71 -6.44 -2.62
N GLY A 233 1.35 -7.54 -1.96
CA GLY A 233 1.70 -8.89 -2.35
C GLY A 233 0.91 -9.38 -3.57
N GLY A 234 1.49 -10.29 -4.34
CA GLY A 234 0.78 -10.97 -5.43
C GLY A 234 0.05 -12.22 -4.95
N PRO A 235 -1.05 -12.63 -5.60
CA PRO A 235 -1.75 -13.88 -5.31
C PRO A 235 -1.10 -15.09 -6.02
N TYR A 236 -1.62 -16.29 -5.76
CA TYR A 236 -1.39 -17.41 -6.68
C TYR A 236 -2.08 -17.19 -8.03
N GLY A 237 -3.38 -16.87 -8.01
CA GLY A 237 -4.15 -16.33 -9.14
C GLY A 237 -5.07 -17.32 -9.86
N TRP A 238 -4.94 -18.63 -9.64
CA TRP A 238 -5.85 -19.66 -10.16
C TRP A 238 -6.52 -20.41 -9.01
N GLY A 239 -7.22 -19.67 -8.14
CA GLY A 239 -7.36 -20.12 -6.75
C GLY A 239 -6.18 -19.69 -5.91
N GLY A 240 -6.15 -20.20 -4.69
CA GLY A 240 -5.03 -20.03 -3.80
C GLY A 240 -4.98 -18.64 -3.18
N GLY A 241 -4.05 -18.50 -2.24
CA GLY A 241 -4.00 -17.37 -1.36
C GLY A 241 -3.85 -16.03 -2.07
N ALA A 242 -4.63 -15.07 -1.58
CA ALA A 242 -4.60 -13.68 -2.04
C ALA A 242 -3.39 -12.91 -1.47
N GLY A 243 -3.06 -11.79 -2.12
CA GLY A 243 -1.92 -10.97 -1.73
C GLY A 243 -2.17 -10.10 -0.50
N GLY A 244 -1.19 -10.00 0.40
CA GLY A 244 -1.25 -9.08 1.55
C GLY A 244 -1.09 -7.61 1.15
N GLY A 245 -1.74 -6.70 1.86
CA GLY A 245 -1.62 -5.25 1.65
C GLY A 245 -0.25 -4.71 2.09
N GLY A 246 0.28 -3.73 1.35
CA GLY A 246 1.52 -3.03 1.74
C GLY A 246 1.28 -1.95 2.79
N GLY A 247 2.30 -1.55 3.55
CA GLY A 247 2.13 -0.50 4.57
C GLY A 247 3.39 -0.25 5.40
N TYR A 248 3.22 0.37 6.57
CA TYR A 248 4.31 0.51 7.53
C TYR A 248 4.81 -0.88 7.93
N SER A 249 3.93 -1.75 8.38
CA SER A 249 4.18 -3.19 8.37
C SER A 249 3.30 -3.84 7.30
N GLY A 250 3.82 -4.87 6.63
CA GLY A 250 3.08 -5.55 5.58
C GLY A 250 1.98 -6.45 6.14
N GLY A 251 0.87 -6.58 5.43
CA GLY A 251 -0.20 -7.50 5.78
C GLY A 251 0.11 -8.96 5.44
N ALA A 252 -0.55 -9.90 6.12
CA ALA A 252 -0.29 -11.32 5.97
C ALA A 252 -0.52 -11.86 4.55
N SER A 253 0.14 -12.98 4.24
CA SER A 253 -0.22 -13.84 3.10
C SER A 253 -1.66 -14.35 3.25
N GLY A 254 -2.40 -14.52 2.16
CA GLY A 254 -3.66 -15.27 2.16
C GLY A 254 -3.41 -16.77 2.02
N ASP A 255 -4.30 -17.59 2.58
CA ASP A 255 -4.26 -19.06 2.51
C ASP A 255 -5.00 -19.60 1.27
N ASP A 256 -4.70 -20.81 0.81
CA ASP A 256 -5.33 -21.42 -0.38
C ASP A 256 -6.69 -22.07 -0.11
N THR A 257 -7.57 -21.32 0.55
CA THR A 257 -8.93 -21.73 0.92
C THR A 257 -9.96 -20.76 0.36
N VAL A 258 -11.13 -21.27 -0.04
CA VAL A 258 -12.28 -20.45 -0.47
C VAL A 258 -12.75 -19.51 0.65
N ASP A 259 -13.18 -18.30 0.30
CA ASP A 259 -13.57 -17.26 1.25
C ASP A 259 -12.40 -16.85 2.15
N SER A 260 -11.26 -16.58 1.51
CA SER A 260 -10.03 -16.16 2.17
C SER A 260 -9.57 -14.79 1.71
N SER A 261 -8.66 -14.21 2.48
CA SER A 261 -7.97 -12.99 2.11
C SER A 261 -6.57 -12.94 2.71
N GLY A 262 -5.72 -12.12 2.08
CA GLY A 262 -4.52 -11.66 2.76
C GLY A 262 -4.87 -10.75 3.95
N GLY A 263 -3.86 -10.41 4.73
CA GLY A 263 -3.99 -9.33 5.71
C GLY A 263 -3.73 -7.97 5.07
N ALA A 264 -4.36 -6.92 5.57
CA ALA A 264 -4.06 -5.55 5.16
C ALA A 264 -2.79 -4.99 5.80
N GLY A 265 -2.22 -3.94 5.18
CA GLY A 265 -1.04 -3.26 5.72
C GLY A 265 -1.33 -2.44 6.98
N GLY A 266 -0.31 -2.32 7.84
CA GLY A 266 -0.28 -1.40 8.97
C GLY A 266 0.04 0.04 8.56
N SER A 267 -0.25 1.00 9.44
CA SER A 267 -0.02 2.42 9.26
C SER A 267 0.96 3.00 10.29
N TYR A 268 1.43 4.22 10.07
CA TYR A 268 2.32 4.93 11.00
C TYR A 268 2.02 6.42 10.96
N ASN A 269 2.11 7.11 12.10
CA ASN A 269 1.94 8.55 12.16
C ASN A 269 2.68 9.13 13.37
N SER A 270 3.70 9.94 13.11
CA SER A 270 4.49 10.63 14.13
C SER A 270 4.10 12.11 14.32
N GLY A 271 3.07 12.58 13.61
CA GLY A 271 2.60 13.96 13.68
C GLY A 271 1.70 14.22 14.89
N SER A 272 1.49 15.50 15.19
CA SER A 272 0.45 15.95 16.12
C SER A 272 -0.93 15.97 15.45
N ASP A 273 -1.99 16.27 16.21
CA ASP A 273 -3.35 16.50 15.71
C ASP A 273 -3.86 15.36 14.81
N GLN A 274 -3.63 14.12 15.26
CA GLN A 274 -3.91 12.94 14.46
C GLN A 274 -5.41 12.72 14.23
N SER A 275 -5.77 12.33 13.01
CA SER A 275 -7.13 11.93 12.65
C SER A 275 -7.05 10.74 11.69
N ASN A 276 -6.98 9.55 12.28
CA ASN A 276 -6.75 8.32 11.54
C ASN A 276 -8.07 7.56 11.38
N THR A 277 -8.29 6.96 10.22
CA THR A 277 -9.51 6.22 9.90
C THR A 277 -9.11 4.94 9.17
N CYS A 278 -9.43 3.79 9.76
CA CYS A 278 -9.28 2.52 9.05
C CYS A 278 -10.32 2.44 7.92
N CYS A 279 -10.07 1.56 6.95
CA CYS A 279 -11.08 1.15 6.00
C CYS A 279 -11.70 2.31 5.16
N TYR A 280 -10.92 3.35 4.87
CA TYR A 280 -11.39 4.60 4.27
C TYR A 280 -11.52 4.53 2.75
N ASN A 281 -10.50 4.00 2.07
CA ASN A 281 -10.45 3.99 0.62
C ASN A 281 -11.06 2.70 0.07
N SER A 282 -12.34 2.74 -0.29
CA SER A 282 -13.08 1.56 -0.75
C SER A 282 -12.71 1.09 -2.16
N GLN A 283 -12.10 1.95 -2.98
CA GLN A 283 -11.75 1.61 -4.35
C GLN A 283 -10.63 2.51 -4.89
N GLY A 284 -9.74 1.91 -5.67
CA GLY A 284 -8.74 2.60 -6.45
C GLY A 284 -7.44 2.91 -5.70
N HIS A 285 -6.67 3.82 -6.30
CA HIS A 285 -5.33 4.17 -5.83
C HIS A 285 -5.37 5.03 -4.56
N GLY A 286 -4.23 5.07 -3.88
CA GLY A 286 -4.00 6.01 -2.80
C GLY A 286 -3.79 7.44 -3.30
N TYR A 287 -3.59 8.34 -2.35
CA TYR A 287 -3.12 9.71 -2.60
C TYR A 287 -2.49 10.29 -1.34
N VAL A 288 -1.77 11.40 -1.51
CA VAL A 288 -1.25 12.20 -0.39
C VAL A 288 -1.62 13.67 -0.61
N ILE A 289 -2.13 14.33 0.42
CA ILE A 289 -2.37 15.78 0.41
C ILE A 289 -1.47 16.41 1.46
N ILE A 290 -0.76 17.47 1.08
CA ILE A 290 0.09 18.27 1.98
C ILE A 290 -0.38 19.72 1.91
N SER A 291 -0.78 20.30 3.04
CA SER A 291 -1.19 21.71 3.11
C SER A 291 -0.53 22.42 4.27
N ILE A 292 -0.09 23.66 4.07
CA ILE A 292 0.41 24.48 5.17
C ILE A 292 -0.76 24.96 6.05
N VAL A 293 -0.56 25.01 7.36
CA VAL A 293 -1.58 25.42 8.35
C VAL A 293 -1.19 26.66 9.14
#